data_AF-A0A3R9VMF9-F1
#
_entry.id   AF-A0A3R9VMF9-F1
#
_cell.length_a   1.000
_cell.length_b   1.000
_cell.length_c   1.000
_cell.angle_alpha   90.00
_cell.angle_beta   90.00
_cell.angle_gamma   90.00
#
_symmetry.space_group_name_H-M   'P 1'
#
loop_
_entity.id
_entity.type
_entity.pdbx_description
1 polymer ?
#
loop_
_entity_poly.entity_id
_entity_poly.type
_entity_poly.pdbx_seq_one_letter_code
_entity_poly.pdbx_strand_id
1 'polypeptide(L)'
;MDEHPGTGPAQDDIEAVTRAVLTASRLPAAVSARSLAAVEEAITLPQFRMLVVLSTRGPSKLVVLAEHLGVQPSTAVRMADRLKAPGRGGERGRAGPVPGVRR
;
A
#
# COMPACT_ATOMS: atom_id res chain seq x y z
N MET A 1 -22.49 -43.41 -10.11
CA MET A 1 -23.31 -42.51 -9.28
C MET A 1 -22.49 -42.28 -8.04
N ASP A 2 -21.51 -41.39 -8.18
CA ASP A 2 -20.55 -41.06 -7.14
C ASP A 2 -21.25 -40.24 -6.07
N GLU A 3 -21.45 -40.83 -4.89
CA GLU A 3 -21.80 -40.09 -3.70
C GLU A 3 -20.65 -39.15 -3.37
N HIS A 4 -20.81 -37.87 -3.70
CA HIS A 4 -20.00 -36.82 -3.07
C HIS A 4 -20.34 -36.82 -1.58
N PRO A 5 -19.39 -37.10 -0.67
CA PRO A 5 -19.65 -37.04 0.76
C PRO A 5 -20.01 -35.59 1.08
N GLY A 6 -21.29 -35.39 1.43
CA GLY A 6 -21.82 -34.12 1.89
C GLY A 6 -20.90 -33.59 2.98
N THR A 7 -20.33 -32.44 2.73
CA THR A 7 -19.49 -31.70 3.67
C THR A 7 -20.33 -31.49 4.94
N GLY A 8 -19.89 -32.05 6.07
CA GLY A 8 -20.70 -32.12 7.27
C GLY A 8 -21.10 -30.72 7.81
N PRO A 9 -22.13 -30.62 8.66
CA PRO A 9 -22.69 -29.34 9.13
C PRO A 9 -21.64 -28.38 9.71
N ALA A 10 -20.60 -28.90 10.34
CA ALA A 10 -19.50 -28.09 10.88
C ALA A 10 -18.69 -27.34 9.81
N GLN A 11 -18.59 -27.86 8.59
CA GLN A 11 -17.88 -27.15 7.52
C GLN A 11 -18.77 -26.11 6.83
N ASP A 12 -20.07 -26.35 6.72
CA ASP A 12 -21.00 -25.32 6.26
C ASP A 12 -20.95 -24.09 7.18
N ASP A 13 -20.80 -24.30 8.50
CA ASP A 13 -20.60 -23.23 9.49
C ASP A 13 -19.27 -22.48 9.29
N ILE A 14 -18.16 -23.20 9.03
CA ILE A 14 -16.86 -22.59 8.74
C ILE A 14 -16.93 -21.73 7.48
N GLU A 15 -17.61 -22.19 6.43
CA GLU A 15 -17.80 -21.43 5.19
C GLU A 15 -18.66 -20.18 5.44
N ALA A 16 -19.73 -20.30 6.22
CA ALA A 16 -20.59 -19.18 6.61
C ALA A 16 -19.80 -18.11 7.38
N VAL A 17 -19.00 -18.52 8.37
CA VAL A 17 -18.14 -17.59 9.14
C VAL A 17 -17.09 -16.95 8.24
N THR A 18 -16.44 -17.72 7.36
CA THR A 18 -15.45 -17.19 6.41
C THR A 18 -16.06 -16.14 5.50
N ARG A 19 -17.25 -16.39 4.94
CA ARG A 19 -17.97 -15.41 4.11
C ARG A 19 -18.36 -14.16 4.89
N ALA A 20 -18.81 -14.31 6.14
CA ALA A 20 -19.16 -13.19 7.01
C ALA A 20 -17.95 -12.30 7.30
N VAL A 21 -16.80 -12.89 7.65
CA VAL A 21 -15.55 -12.16 7.92
C VAL A 21 -15.04 -11.46 6.67
N LEU A 22 -15.03 -12.14 5.51
CA LEU A 22 -14.64 -11.53 4.24
C LEU A 22 -15.56 -10.36 3.88
N THR A 23 -16.86 -10.47 4.16
CA THR A 23 -17.83 -9.39 3.92
C THR A 23 -17.59 -8.21 4.85
N ALA A 24 -17.43 -8.45 6.15
CA ALA A 24 -17.15 -7.42 7.14
C ALA A 24 -15.82 -6.68 6.85
N SER A 25 -14.81 -7.40 6.34
CA SER A 25 -13.49 -6.85 6.05
C SER A 25 -13.45 -5.96 4.80
N ARG A 26 -14.47 -5.99 3.92
CA ARG A 26 -14.47 -5.20 2.67
C ARG A 26 -14.55 -3.69 2.90
N LEU A 27 -15.27 -3.25 3.92
CA LEU A 27 -15.41 -1.83 4.24
C LEU A 27 -14.07 -1.19 4.67
N PRO A 28 -13.35 -1.71 5.69
CA PRO A 28 -12.03 -1.18 6.03
C PRO A 28 -11.00 -1.38 4.91
N ALA A 29 -11.08 -2.44 4.11
CA ALA A 29 -10.21 -2.63 2.94
C ALA A 29 -10.42 -1.54 1.88
N ALA A 30 -11.68 -1.19 1.57
CA ALA A 30 -12.02 -0.12 0.64
C ALA A 30 -11.54 1.26 1.15
N VAL A 31 -11.67 1.53 2.45
CA VAL A 31 -11.16 2.76 3.07
C VAL A 31 -9.63 2.82 2.98
N SER A 32 -8.95 1.70 3.20
CA SER A 32 -7.48 1.61 3.11
C SER A 32 -7.00 1.84 1.68
N ALA A 33 -7.65 1.21 0.70
CA ALA A 33 -7.36 1.40 -0.72
C ALA A 33 -7.60 2.84 -1.17
N ARG A 34 -8.73 3.46 -0.77
CA ARG A 34 -9.03 4.86 -1.07
C ARG A 34 -8.05 5.83 -0.43
N SER A 35 -7.66 5.57 0.82
CA SER A 35 -6.66 6.39 1.53
C SER A 35 -5.30 6.29 0.85
N LEU A 36 -4.92 5.11 0.36
CA LEU A 36 -3.69 4.95 -0.41
C LEU A 36 -3.76 5.61 -1.79
N ALA A 37 -4.88 5.46 -2.51
CA ALA A 37 -5.11 6.10 -3.80
C ALA A 37 -5.07 7.64 -3.72
N ALA A 38 -5.51 8.21 -2.59
CA ALA A 38 -5.41 9.65 -2.33
C ALA A 38 -3.94 10.14 -2.19
N VAL A 39 -2.99 9.24 -1.96
CA VAL A 39 -1.55 9.54 -1.80
C VAL A 39 -0.72 8.92 -2.94
N GLU A 40 -1.34 8.17 -3.88
CA GLU A 40 -0.64 7.46 -4.96
C GLU A 40 0.11 8.39 -5.92
N GLU A 41 -0.35 9.64 -6.08
CA GLU A 41 0.41 10.64 -6.86
C GLU A 41 1.78 11.00 -6.23
N ALA A 42 1.98 10.71 -4.93
CA ALA A 42 3.20 11.04 -4.21
C ALA A 42 4.10 9.82 -3.88
N ILE A 43 3.54 8.61 -3.72
CA ILE A 43 4.24 7.44 -3.16
C ILE A 43 3.74 6.11 -3.76
N THR A 44 4.67 5.20 -4.07
CA THR A 44 4.34 3.87 -4.64
C THR A 44 3.93 2.87 -3.54
N LEU A 45 3.13 1.86 -3.88
CA LEU A 45 2.71 0.79 -2.95
C LEU A 45 3.87 0.12 -2.16
N PRO A 46 5.02 -0.22 -2.78
CA PRO A 46 6.19 -0.71 -2.03
C PRO A 46 6.72 0.29 -1.00
N GLN A 47 6.78 1.58 -1.34
CA GLN A 47 7.24 2.64 -0.44
C GLN A 47 6.24 2.83 0.72
N PHE A 48 4.94 2.70 0.48
CA PHE A 48 3.93 2.74 1.54
C PHE A 48 4.11 1.57 2.51
N ARG A 49 4.32 0.35 1.99
CA ARG A 49 4.61 -0.83 2.81
C ARG A 49 5.84 -0.61 3.70
N MET A 50 6.88 0.06 3.20
CA MET A 50 8.05 0.45 3.98
C MET A 50 7.70 1.37 5.16
N LEU A 51 6.86 2.38 4.94
CA LEU A 51 6.39 3.28 6.00
C LEU A 51 5.57 2.55 7.08
N VAL A 52 4.71 1.61 6.68
CA VAL A 52 3.92 0.78 7.62
C VAL A 52 4.81 -0.12 8.48
N VAL A 53 5.85 -0.73 7.90
CA VAL A 53 6.80 -1.53 8.69
C VAL A 53 7.55 -0.66 9.69
N LEU A 54 7.96 0.54 9.30
CA LEU A 54 8.63 1.50 10.18
C LEU A 54 7.72 2.03 11.28
N SER A 55 6.45 2.31 11.01
CA SER A 55 5.51 2.80 12.02
C SER A 55 5.13 1.73 13.05
N THR A 56 5.04 0.46 12.62
CA THR A 56 4.66 -0.66 13.49
C THR A 56 5.81 -1.19 14.34
N ARG A 57 7.05 -1.12 13.85
CA ARG A 57 8.23 -1.71 14.52
C ARG A 57 9.22 -0.67 15.07
N GLY A 58 9.01 0.61 14.75
CA GLY A 58 9.91 1.68 15.12
C GLY A 58 11.20 1.72 14.29
N PRO A 59 12.16 2.59 14.66
CA PRO A 59 13.42 2.74 13.95
C PRO A 59 14.17 1.41 13.82
N SER A 60 14.40 0.98 12.58
CA SER A 60 14.98 -0.33 12.27
C SER A 60 16.21 -0.19 11.37
N LYS A 61 17.20 -1.07 11.56
CA LYS A 61 18.35 -1.18 10.63
C LYS A 61 17.84 -1.56 9.23
N LEU A 62 18.43 -0.98 8.19
CA LEU A 62 17.98 -1.17 6.79
C LEU A 62 17.98 -2.64 6.34
N VAL A 63 18.91 -3.46 6.84
CA VAL A 63 18.96 -4.91 6.56
C VAL A 63 17.72 -5.61 7.12
N VAL A 64 17.36 -5.34 8.37
CA VAL A 64 16.17 -5.90 9.03
C VAL A 64 14.89 -5.42 8.34
N LEU A 65 14.87 -4.17 7.91
CA LEU A 65 13.76 -3.62 7.15
C LEU A 65 13.59 -4.31 5.78
N ALA A 66 14.69 -4.61 5.10
CA ALA A 66 14.67 -5.33 3.83
C ALA A 66 14.12 -6.76 3.98
N GLU A 67 14.50 -7.46 5.05
CA GLU A 67 13.95 -8.78 5.40
C GLU A 67 12.43 -8.73 5.61
N HIS A 68 11.93 -7.76 6.38
CA HIS A 68 10.49 -7.61 6.62
C HIS A 68 9.69 -7.23 5.36
N LEU A 69 10.34 -6.52 4.43
CA LEU A 69 9.74 -6.16 3.14
C LEU A 69 9.85 -7.28 2.10
N GLY A 70 10.69 -8.30 2.32
CA GLY A 70 10.96 -9.35 1.35
C GLY A 70 11.70 -8.84 0.11
N VAL A 71 12.56 -7.83 0.26
CA VAL A 71 13.33 -7.21 -0.83
C VAL A 71 14.83 -7.25 -0.55
N GLN A 72 15.65 -7.06 -1.57
CA GLN A 72 17.10 -6.93 -1.38
C GLN A 72 17.45 -5.66 -0.57
N PRO A 73 18.53 -5.67 0.23
CA PRO A 73 18.95 -4.50 1.02
C PRO A 73 19.18 -3.23 0.20
N SER A 74 19.76 -3.35 -1.00
CA SER A 74 19.97 -2.23 -1.94
C SER A 74 18.65 -1.61 -2.41
N THR A 75 17.60 -2.41 -2.60
CA THR A 75 16.26 -1.95 -2.94
C THR A 75 15.65 -1.16 -1.79
N ALA A 76 15.78 -1.65 -0.55
CA ALA A 76 15.30 -0.94 0.64
C ALA A 76 16.00 0.42 0.83
N VAL A 77 17.32 0.49 0.62
CA VAL A 77 18.09 1.76 0.66
C VAL A 77 17.56 2.74 -0.38
N ARG A 78 17.41 2.32 -1.64
CA ARG A 78 16.90 3.18 -2.72
C ARG A 78 15.48 3.64 -2.47
N MET A 79 14.64 2.83 -1.85
CA MET A 79 13.30 3.22 -1.43
C MET A 79 13.32 4.26 -0.31
N ALA A 80 14.21 4.08 0.69
CA ALA A 80 14.43 5.05 1.76
C ALA A 80 14.84 6.42 1.22
N ASP A 81 15.78 6.45 0.26
CA ASP A 81 16.29 7.69 -0.30
C ASP A 81 15.26 8.39 -1.18
N ARG A 82 14.41 7.64 -1.89
CA ARG A 82 13.27 8.19 -2.63
C ARG A 82 12.19 8.79 -1.74
N LEU A 83 12.07 8.33 -0.49
CA LEU A 83 11.16 8.88 0.52
C LEU A 83 11.71 10.16 1.17
N LYS A 84 13.04 10.32 1.23
CA LYS A 84 13.70 11.54 1.74
C LYS A 84 13.70 12.69 0.74
N ALA A 85 13.61 12.38 -0.55
CA ALA A 85 13.56 13.40 -1.60
C ALA A 85 12.30 14.26 -1.41
N PRO A 86 12.41 15.61 -1.43
CA PRO A 86 11.25 16.50 -1.33
C PRO A 86 10.23 16.14 -2.42
N GLY A 87 8.96 16.12 -2.00
CA GLY A 87 7.90 15.32 -2.62
C GLY A 87 7.78 15.45 -4.13
N ARG A 88 7.40 14.33 -4.76
CA ARG A 88 6.78 14.32 -6.09
C ARG A 88 5.42 15.01 -5.99
N GLY A 89 5.42 16.32 -5.79
CA GLY A 89 4.30 17.18 -6.13
C GLY A 89 4.37 17.41 -7.63
N GLY A 90 3.26 17.14 -8.33
CA GLY A 90 3.19 17.14 -9.78
C GLY A 90 3.77 18.37 -10.46
N GLU A 91 4.01 18.21 -11.76
CA GLU A 91 4.19 19.28 -12.73
C GLU A 91 2.98 20.25 -12.64
N ARG A 92 3.02 21.16 -11.67
CA ARG A 92 2.21 22.36 -11.67
C ARG A 92 2.85 23.29 -12.68
N GLY A 93 2.34 23.19 -13.91
CA GLY A 93 2.34 24.25 -14.91
C GLY A 93 3.63 25.06 -14.99
N ARG A 94 4.63 24.51 -15.67
CA ARG A 94 5.56 25.36 -16.41
C ARG A 94 4.85 25.98 -17.61
N ALA A 95 4.01 26.99 -17.35
CA ALA A 95 3.70 28.07 -18.29
C ALA A 95 4.24 29.34 -17.61
N GLY A 96 5.52 29.68 -17.79
CA GLY A 96 5.97 30.44 -18.95
C GLY A 96 5.88 31.94 -18.61
N PRO A 97 6.99 32.70 -18.57
CA PRO A 97 6.99 34.09 -18.13
C PRO A 97 6.08 34.96 -19.02
N VAL A 98 5.24 35.77 -18.38
CA VAL A 98 4.43 36.83 -18.99
C VAL A 98 5.31 37.75 -19.87
N PRO A 99 5.08 37.83 -21.20
CA PRO A 99 5.77 38.80 -22.02
C PRO A 99 5.04 40.15 -21.97
N GLY A 100 5.71 41.12 -21.36
CA GLY A 100 5.81 42.48 -21.88
C GLY A 100 4.57 43.36 -21.82
N VAL A 101 4.49 44.16 -20.75
CA VAL A 101 3.95 45.52 -20.85
C VAL A 101 4.72 46.26 -21.94
N ARG A 102 4.05 46.61 -23.04
CA ARG A 102 4.46 47.76 -23.86
C ARG A 102 3.29 48.72 -23.94
N ARG A 103 3.62 49.93 -23.45
CA ARG A 103 3.03 51.26 -23.60
C ARG A 103 1.78 51.39 -24.46
#